data_AF-A0A557SXS1-F1
#
_entry.id   AF-A0A557SXS1-F1
#
_cell.length_a   1.000
_cell.length_b   1.000
_cell.length_c   1.000
_cell.angle_alpha   90.00
_cell.angle_beta   90.00
_cell.angle_gamma   90.00
#
_symmetry.space_group_name_H-M   'P 1'
#
loop_
_entity.id
_entity.type
_entity.pdbx_description
1 polymer ?
#
loop_
_entity_poly.entity_id
_entity_poly.type
_entity_poly.pdbx_seq_one_letter_code
_entity_poly.pdbx_strand_id
1 'polypeptide(L)'
;MNNLMDTNIKILVIALVVTSLALSPSLIMNKSVDAATHYCTDYKGKSQNWINGCQQGWWDHNHCWGYSPGSGDYAKGYSVGWSKGHCK
;
A
#
# COMPACT_ATOMS: atom_id res chain seq x y z
N MET A 1 43.10 -22.73 0.65
CA MET A 1 42.18 -21.83 -0.10
C MET A 1 40.71 -22.00 0.31
N ASN A 2 40.39 -22.50 1.50
CA ASN A 2 39.02 -22.84 1.89
C ASN A 2 38.32 -21.74 2.69
N ASN A 3 39.10 -20.95 3.45
CA ASN A 3 38.56 -19.90 4.32
C ASN A 3 38.09 -18.65 3.56
N LEU A 4 38.66 -18.40 2.37
CA LEU A 4 38.29 -17.26 1.52
C LEU A 4 36.93 -17.51 0.84
N MET A 5 36.66 -18.74 0.38
CA MET A 5 35.40 -19.11 -0.28
C MET A 5 34.23 -19.13 0.72
N ASP A 6 34.47 -19.61 1.95
CA ASP A 6 33.50 -19.62 3.06
C ASP A 6 33.10 -18.21 3.50
N THR A 7 34.07 -17.29 3.61
CA THR A 7 33.82 -15.89 3.98
C THR A 7 33.02 -15.15 2.91
N ASN A 8 33.31 -15.39 1.62
CA ASN A 8 32.57 -14.78 0.52
C ASN A 8 31.12 -15.30 0.43
N ILE A 9 30.89 -16.59 0.69
CA ILE A 9 29.54 -17.19 0.74
C ILE A 9 28.72 -16.65 1.93
N LYS A 10 29.37 -16.33 3.05
CA LYS A 10 28.70 -15.67 4.18
C LYS A 10 28.28 -14.24 3.86
N ILE A 11 29.11 -13.48 3.15
CA ILE A 11 28.83 -12.09 2.74
C ILE A 11 27.68 -12.05 1.72
N LEU A 12 27.81 -12.76 0.59
CA LEU A 12 26.81 -13.73 0.15
C LEU A 12 25.35 -13.62 0.63
N VAL A 13 25.11 -14.47 1.64
CA VAL A 13 23.85 -14.70 2.34
C VAL A 13 23.41 -13.45 3.11
N ILE A 14 24.33 -12.74 3.77
CA ILE A 14 24.00 -11.51 4.49
C ILE A 14 23.44 -10.45 3.54
N ALA A 15 24.05 -10.28 2.36
CA ALA A 15 23.58 -9.32 1.35
C ALA A 15 22.18 -9.67 0.82
N LEU A 16 21.87 -10.96 0.62
CA LEU A 16 20.54 -11.43 0.19
C LEU A 16 19.44 -11.21 1.24
N VAL A 17 19.76 -11.37 2.52
CA VAL A 17 18.81 -11.11 3.62
C VAL A 17 18.52 -9.61 3.74
N VAL A 18 19.55 -8.76 3.61
CA VAL A 18 19.39 -7.30 3.72
C VAL A 18 18.57 -6.72 2.55
N THR A 19 18.75 -7.21 1.32
CA THR A 19 17.94 -6.77 0.17
C THR A 19 16.48 -7.21 0.27
N SER A 20 16.21 -8.38 0.86
CA SER A 20 14.85 -8.90 1.07
C SER A 20 14.04 -8.03 2.05
N LEU A 21 14.68 -7.49 3.09
CA LEU A 21 14.07 -6.62 4.09
C LEU A 21 13.84 -5.19 3.58
N ALA A 22 14.65 -4.73 2.63
CA ALA A 22 14.51 -3.39 2.05
C ALA A 22 13.34 -3.28 1.05
N LEU A 23 12.96 -4.39 0.39
CA LEU A 23 11.90 -4.43 -0.62
C LEU A 23 10.54 -4.90 -0.08
N SER A 24 10.48 -5.39 1.17
CA SER A 24 9.22 -5.82 1.77
C SER A 24 8.20 -4.67 1.93
N PRO A 25 8.60 -3.46 2.37
CA PRO A 25 7.67 -2.35 2.50
C PRO A 25 7.04 -1.94 1.16
N SER A 26 7.83 -1.95 0.07
CA SER A 26 7.36 -1.55 -1.26
C SER A 26 6.40 -2.57 -1.89
N LEU A 27 6.50 -3.85 -1.57
CA LEU A 27 5.51 -4.85 -1.99
C LEU A 27 4.17 -4.74 -1.24
N ILE A 28 4.21 -4.36 0.04
CA ILE A 28 3.00 -4.18 0.86
C ILE A 28 2.26 -2.91 0.43
N MET A 29 2.98 -1.83 0.11
CA MET A 29 2.37 -0.57 -0.33
C MET A 29 1.80 -0.65 -1.76
N ASN A 30 2.45 -1.33 -2.70
CA ASN A 30 1.92 -1.47 -4.07
C ASN A 30 0.60 -2.24 -4.11
N LYS A 31 0.45 -3.30 -3.29
CA LYS A 31 -0.82 -4.04 -3.22
C LYS A 31 -1.98 -3.18 -2.77
N SER A 32 -1.73 -2.18 -1.94
CA SER A 32 -2.80 -1.32 -1.44
C SER A 32 -3.35 -0.37 -2.48
N VAL A 33 -2.52 0.16 -3.39
CA VAL A 33 -2.94 1.04 -4.48
C VAL A 33 -3.69 0.28 -5.56
N ASP A 34 -3.19 -0.89 -5.98
CA ASP A 34 -3.88 -1.75 -6.94
C ASP A 34 -5.20 -2.30 -6.38
N ALA A 35 -5.21 -2.71 -5.10
CA ALA A 35 -6.43 -3.16 -4.43
C ALA A 35 -7.46 -2.03 -4.28
N ALA A 36 -7.03 -0.82 -3.93
CA ALA A 36 -7.90 0.35 -3.88
C ALA A 36 -8.47 0.69 -5.26
N THR A 37 -7.66 0.58 -6.31
CA THR A 37 -8.10 0.85 -7.67
C THR A 37 -9.21 -0.11 -8.08
N HIS A 38 -8.98 -1.42 -8.03
CA HIS A 38 -9.98 -2.42 -8.41
C HIS A 38 -11.24 -2.36 -7.54
N TYR A 39 -11.08 -2.31 -6.22
CA TYR A 39 -12.21 -2.29 -5.29
C TYR A 39 -13.13 -1.09 -5.51
N CYS A 40 -12.57 0.10 -5.69
CA CYS A 40 -13.35 1.32 -5.85
C CYS A 40 -14.00 1.40 -7.25
N THR A 41 -13.36 0.85 -8.29
CA THR A 41 -13.91 0.85 -9.66
C THR A 41 -15.01 -0.18 -9.88
N ASP A 42 -15.05 -1.25 -9.09
CA ASP A 42 -16.07 -2.32 -9.22
C ASP A 42 -17.47 -1.88 -8.77
N TYR A 43 -17.60 -0.75 -8.07
CA TYR A 43 -18.89 -0.20 -7.69
C TYR A 43 -19.64 0.38 -8.90
N LYS A 44 -20.67 -0.35 -9.34
CA LYS A 44 -21.56 0.11 -10.43
C LYS A 44 -22.32 1.39 -10.07
N GLY A 45 -22.42 2.30 -11.03
CA GLY A 45 -23.22 3.52 -10.92
C GLY A 45 -22.62 4.62 -10.04
N LYS A 46 -21.33 4.52 -9.69
CA LYS A 46 -20.62 5.57 -8.95
C LYS A 46 -20.01 6.59 -9.88
N SER A 47 -20.02 7.86 -9.43
CA SER A 47 -19.36 8.95 -10.14
C SER A 47 -17.84 8.84 -10.01
N GLN A 48 -17.09 9.42 -10.95
CA GLN A 48 -15.64 9.45 -10.87
C GLN A 48 -15.15 10.12 -9.57
N ASN A 49 -15.85 11.15 -9.10
CA ASN A 49 -15.56 11.79 -7.81
C ASN A 49 -15.66 10.81 -6.63
N TRP A 50 -16.68 9.95 -6.63
CA TRP A 50 -16.81 8.92 -5.60
C TRP A 50 -15.66 7.91 -5.67
N ILE A 51 -15.28 7.46 -6.86
CA ILE A 51 -14.17 6.51 -7.06
C ILE A 51 -12.85 7.12 -6.57
N ASN A 52 -12.57 8.37 -6.96
CA ASN A 52 -11.37 9.10 -6.52
C ASN A 52 -11.33 9.27 -5.00
N GLY A 53 -12.48 9.61 -4.39
CA GLY A 53 -12.60 9.68 -2.94
C GLY A 53 -12.27 8.35 -2.29
N CYS A 54 -12.85 7.25 -2.78
CA CYS A 54 -12.61 5.90 -2.28
C CYS A 54 -11.13 5.49 -2.37
N GLN A 55 -10.45 5.79 -3.47
CA GLN A 55 -9.02 5.50 -3.59
C GLN A 55 -8.18 6.34 -2.61
N GLN A 56 -8.48 7.64 -2.50
CA GLN A 56 -7.76 8.53 -1.59
C GLN A 56 -7.95 8.13 -0.12
N GLY A 57 -9.18 7.86 0.31
CA GLY A 57 -9.46 7.52 1.70
C GLY A 57 -8.75 6.25 2.15
N TRP A 58 -8.63 5.26 1.27
CA TRP A 58 -7.84 4.06 1.56
C TRP A 58 -6.35 4.40 1.65
N TRP A 59 -5.83 5.16 0.68
CA TRP A 59 -4.42 5.53 0.65
C TRP A 59 -4.03 6.35 1.89
N ASP A 60 -4.79 7.39 2.25
CA ASP A 60 -4.55 8.22 3.42
C ASP A 60 -4.52 7.38 4.71
N HIS A 61 -5.47 6.45 4.86
CA HIS A 61 -5.54 5.59 6.03
C HIS A 61 -4.38 4.57 6.09
N ASN A 62 -3.87 4.10 4.95
CA ASN A 62 -2.64 3.28 4.93
C ASN A 62 -1.37 4.07 5.22
N HIS A 63 -1.39 5.39 5.01
CA HIS A 63 -0.29 6.29 5.37
C HIS A 63 -0.41 6.81 6.80
N CYS A 64 -1.38 6.31 7.58
CA CYS A 64 -1.69 6.74 8.94
C CYS A 64 -1.95 8.25 9.06
N TRP A 65 -2.55 8.84 8.02
CA TRP A 65 -2.90 10.26 8.04
C TRP A 65 -4.20 10.49 8.80
N GLY A 66 -4.60 11.76 8.96
CA GLY A 66 -5.86 12.13 9.60
C GLY A 66 -7.06 11.98 8.67
N TYR A 67 -8.22 11.60 9.21
CA TYR A 67 -9.45 11.48 8.44
C TYR A 67 -9.97 12.85 7.99
N SER A 68 -9.94 13.13 6.68
CA SER A 68 -10.39 14.41 6.11
C SER A 68 -11.13 14.22 4.78
N PRO A 69 -12.40 13.78 4.82
CA PRO A 69 -13.13 13.33 3.62
C PRO A 69 -13.64 14.45 2.69
N GLY A 70 -13.58 15.72 3.09
CA GLY A 70 -14.18 16.81 2.30
C GLY A 70 -15.72 16.73 2.26
N SER A 71 -16.34 16.94 1.10
CA SER A 71 -17.81 16.97 0.94
C SER A 71 -18.33 16.28 -0.33
N GLY A 72 -19.65 16.12 -0.41
CA GLY A 72 -20.34 15.56 -1.58
C GLY A 72 -20.09 14.07 -1.82
N ASP A 73 -20.15 13.65 -3.08
CA ASP A 73 -19.93 12.25 -3.45
C ASP A 73 -18.49 11.78 -3.21
N TYR A 74 -17.53 12.69 -3.26
CA TYR A 74 -16.13 12.41 -2.92
C TYR A 74 -16.02 11.94 -1.46
N ALA A 75 -16.62 12.68 -0.51
CA ALA A 75 -16.62 12.30 0.90
C ALA A 75 -17.26 10.94 1.17
N LYS A 76 -18.35 10.63 0.46
CA LYS A 76 -19.01 9.31 0.56
C LYS A 76 -18.08 8.20 0.09
N GLY A 77 -17.35 8.43 -1.00
CA GLY A 77 -16.33 7.49 -1.48
C GLY A 77 -15.19 7.34 -0.48
N TYR A 78 -14.67 8.48 -0.01
CA TYR A 78 -13.57 8.55 0.94
C TYR A 78 -13.83 7.74 2.20
N SER A 79 -15.01 7.85 2.82
CA SER A 79 -15.37 7.02 3.98
C SER A 79 -15.30 5.52 3.70
N VAL A 80 -15.73 5.10 2.51
CA VAL A 80 -15.69 3.68 2.12
C VAL A 80 -14.25 3.22 1.94
N GLY A 81 -13.43 4.02 1.26
CA GLY A 81 -12.00 3.77 1.14
C GLY A 81 -11.29 3.69 2.49
N TRP A 82 -11.55 4.67 3.35
CA TRP A 82 -10.97 4.75 4.69
C TRP A 82 -11.21 3.47 5.50
N SER A 83 -12.41 2.90 5.43
CA SER A 83 -12.74 1.64 6.13
C SER A 83 -11.88 0.43 5.71
N LYS A 84 -11.13 0.53 4.61
CA LYS A 84 -10.24 -0.51 4.10
C LYS A 84 -8.77 -0.30 4.46
N GLY A 85 -8.40 0.88 4.93
CA GLY A 85 -7.03 1.14 5.38
C GLY A 85 -6.67 0.41 6.66
N HIS A 86 -5.36 0.28 6.90
CA HIS A 86 -4.82 -0.62 7.93
C HIS A 86 -4.29 0.06 9.19
N CYS A 87 -4.03 1.38 9.17
CA CYS A 87 -3.66 2.08 10.39
C CYS A 87 -4.83 2.09 11.38
N LYS A 88 -4.53 2.28 12.67
CA LYS A 88 -5.53 2.30 13.74
C LYS A 88 -5.43 3.59 14.52
#